data_AF-A0A2S2C1F8-F1
#
_entry.id   AF-A0A2S2C1F8-F1
#
_cell.length_a   1.000
_cell.length_b   1.000
_cell.length_c   1.000
_cell.angle_alpha   90.00
_cell.angle_beta   90.00
_cell.angle_gamma   90.00
#
_symmetry.space_group_name_H-M   'P 1'
#
loop_
_entity.id
_entity.type
_entity.pdbx_description
1 polymer ?
#
loop_
_entity_poly.entity_id
_entity_poly.type
_entity_poly.pdbx_seq_one_letter_code
_entity_poly.pdbx_strand_id
1 'polypeptide(L)'
;MTIHLAAGQNTVLPSHSVRFQAVNASPIDVSVLVVDGNLRALSSDHFVFYNARSATGVTLDDGNVIRLNLGEVDGTASAVLCVVSVDPTADEGTPLPRSGLSATLSDEHGAPLVAFEVPLVGSETAAICLELYRRGDEWKVRAVGQGYDGGLAELLTRHGVEVDEPKPTVPAPTPAGPAAVPLDPAHSFERAWMIFEDAARSAASFRASRDYAQARLDDELSASVADQSTRNSPAAAGLQARAHERHDALLAEAQSKFAGETTQLAEELRVIDPLLPRSLATFESTSWSARDASSAMTDGLRLGELSAPDLGDLRVPFCVHYPLARPLWIVGDSAEAAPVVAALAVRMLVASAAATPTLEVVDISGSLRALTEPLAALLAAPVVTAAADISARLAALSDSVDLAEMAAHSRIADARPSPRLVILNDFPHGYGAEDAARIVHLADHGPAVGTSLIIVGDDSAAETDPGVAVLERFAQQVPSSGVLTVSDPWTGNQWILTPDRLPADPLQRASVLDSLTGR
;
A
#
# COMPACT_ATOMS: atom_id res chain seq x y z
N MET A 1 28.31 -11.77 -27.68
CA MET A 1 28.79 -12.76 -26.69
C MET A 1 28.61 -12.11 -25.35
N THR A 2 27.71 -12.65 -24.52
CA THR A 2 27.39 -12.10 -23.19
C THR A 2 28.53 -12.38 -22.21
N ILE A 3 28.96 -11.37 -21.47
CA ILE A 3 29.98 -11.51 -20.43
C ILE A 3 29.26 -11.73 -19.09
N HIS A 4 29.49 -12.87 -18.45
CA HIS A 4 28.99 -13.13 -17.10
C HIS A 4 30.00 -12.59 -16.09
N LEU A 5 29.55 -11.67 -15.23
CA LEU A 5 30.38 -11.10 -14.18
C LEU A 5 30.08 -11.76 -12.84
N ALA A 6 31.09 -11.90 -11.98
CA ALA A 6 30.92 -12.13 -10.56
C ALA A 6 31.03 -10.81 -9.78
N ALA A 7 30.51 -10.77 -8.55
CA ALA A 7 30.57 -9.59 -7.69
C ALA A 7 32.01 -9.03 -7.59
N GLY A 8 32.15 -7.72 -7.77
CA GLY A 8 33.43 -6.99 -7.83
C GLY A 8 34.12 -6.99 -9.19
N GLN A 9 33.75 -7.87 -10.14
CA GLN A 9 34.33 -7.86 -11.48
C GLN A 9 33.81 -6.69 -12.32
N ASN A 10 34.64 -6.23 -13.25
CA ASN A 10 34.28 -5.15 -14.17
C ASN A 10 34.77 -5.43 -15.58
N THR A 11 34.08 -4.85 -16.56
CA THR A 11 34.49 -4.85 -17.97
C THR A 11 34.21 -3.49 -18.62
N VAL A 12 34.81 -3.23 -19.78
CA VAL A 12 34.53 -2.03 -20.58
C VAL A 12 33.20 -2.23 -21.31
N LEU A 13 32.36 -1.19 -21.37
CA LEU A 13 31.13 -1.23 -22.15
C LEU A 13 31.45 -0.94 -23.62
N PRO A 14 30.99 -1.80 -24.56
CA PRO A 14 31.24 -1.60 -25.99
C PRO A 14 30.32 -0.56 -26.64
N SER A 15 29.30 -0.08 -25.92
CA SER A 15 28.30 0.88 -26.40
C SER A 15 28.04 1.94 -25.33
N HIS A 16 27.73 3.16 -25.79
CA HIS A 16 27.26 4.26 -24.93
C HIS A 16 25.74 4.24 -24.72
N SER A 17 25.01 3.51 -25.55
CA SER A 17 23.57 3.31 -25.44
C SER A 17 23.30 1.86 -24.99
N VAL A 18 22.77 1.71 -23.78
CA VAL A 18 22.55 0.41 -23.14
C VAL A 18 21.18 0.33 -22.49
N ARG A 19 20.69 -0.89 -22.28
CA ARG A 19 19.41 -1.18 -21.61
C ARG A 19 19.68 -2.02 -20.37
N PHE A 20 19.23 -1.56 -19.23
CA PHE A 20 19.27 -2.30 -17.97
C PHE A 20 17.91 -2.95 -17.70
N GLN A 21 17.94 -4.23 -17.36
CA GLN A 21 16.79 -5.00 -16.91
C GLN A 21 17.23 -5.94 -15.79
N ALA A 22 16.34 -6.22 -14.86
CA ALA A 22 16.52 -7.30 -13.90
C ALA A 22 15.28 -8.20 -13.92
N VAL A 23 15.49 -9.48 -13.64
CA VAL A 23 14.41 -10.46 -13.48
C VAL A 23 14.61 -11.20 -12.18
N ASN A 24 13.51 -11.59 -11.55
CA ASN A 24 13.50 -12.44 -10.37
C ASN A 24 12.24 -13.31 -10.36
N ALA A 25 12.19 -14.30 -9.48
CA ALA A 25 11.01 -15.15 -9.29
C ALA A 25 9.80 -14.40 -8.72
N SER A 26 10.04 -13.27 -8.05
CA SER A 26 9.02 -12.35 -7.54
C SER A 26 9.07 -11.03 -8.32
N PRO A 27 7.96 -10.27 -8.38
CA PRO A 27 7.95 -8.92 -8.95
C PRO A 27 9.00 -8.04 -8.28
N ILE A 28 9.75 -7.30 -9.11
CA ILE A 28 10.77 -6.35 -8.69
C ILE A 28 10.65 -5.09 -9.53
N ASP A 29 11.00 -3.96 -8.94
CA ASP A 29 11.16 -2.70 -9.66
C ASP A 29 12.62 -2.45 -10.00
N VAL A 30 12.88 -1.94 -11.21
CA VAL A 30 14.21 -1.41 -11.55
C VAL A 30 14.23 0.11 -11.40
N SER A 31 15.31 0.62 -10.82
CA SER A 31 15.55 2.05 -10.67
C SER A 31 16.99 2.38 -11.01
N VAL A 32 17.28 3.65 -11.28
CA VAL A 32 18.63 4.15 -11.56
C VAL A 32 18.90 5.42 -10.76
N LEU A 33 20.09 5.48 -10.16
CA LEU A 33 20.60 6.67 -9.49
C LEU A 33 21.87 7.19 -10.17
N VAL A 34 21.87 8.46 -10.61
CA VAL A 34 23.06 9.10 -11.17
C VAL A 34 23.83 9.82 -10.06
N VAL A 35 25.11 9.49 -9.91
CA VAL A 35 25.93 9.85 -8.73
C VAL A 35 27.27 10.49 -9.09
N ASP A 36 27.79 11.30 -8.15
CA ASP A 36 29.10 11.93 -8.18
C ASP A 36 30.25 10.97 -7.81
N GLY A 37 31.47 11.50 -7.74
CA GLY A 37 32.68 10.73 -7.41
C GLY A 37 32.73 10.17 -5.97
N ASN A 38 31.81 10.61 -5.10
CA ASN A 38 31.62 10.10 -3.75
C ASN A 38 30.42 9.14 -3.66
N LEU A 39 29.86 8.72 -4.80
CA LEU A 39 28.62 7.94 -4.90
C LEU A 39 27.42 8.63 -4.23
N ARG A 40 27.39 9.97 -4.22
CA ARG A 40 26.21 10.73 -3.81
C ARG A 40 25.41 11.15 -5.03
N ALA A 41 24.08 11.10 -4.96
CA ALA A 41 23.20 11.57 -6.01
C ALA A 41 23.48 13.04 -6.34
N LEU A 42 23.46 13.38 -7.63
CA LEU A 42 23.66 14.76 -8.07
C LEU A 42 22.53 15.68 -7.60
N SER A 43 21.29 15.18 -7.65
CA SER A 43 20.09 15.76 -7.05
C SER A 43 18.97 14.71 -7.01
N SER A 44 17.80 15.04 -6.43
CA SER A 44 16.60 14.19 -6.50
C SER A 44 16.11 13.95 -7.93
N ASP A 45 16.26 14.93 -8.83
CA ASP A 45 15.91 14.81 -10.27
C ASP A 45 16.77 13.79 -11.03
N HIS A 46 17.86 13.31 -10.41
CA HIS A 46 18.80 12.34 -10.97
C HIS A 46 18.52 10.91 -10.48
N PHE A 47 17.35 10.69 -9.88
CA PHE A 47 16.83 9.39 -9.52
C PHE A 47 15.67 9.01 -10.45
N VAL A 48 15.84 7.94 -11.23
CA VAL A 48 14.83 7.42 -12.16
C VAL A 48 14.20 6.17 -11.58
N PHE A 49 12.90 6.18 -11.39
CA PHE A 49 12.10 5.10 -10.82
C PHE A 49 10.65 5.20 -11.33
N TYR A 50 9.75 4.31 -10.88
CA TYR A 50 8.40 4.21 -11.43
C TYR A 50 7.59 5.54 -11.38
N ASN A 51 7.78 6.38 -10.35
CA ASN A 51 7.12 7.71 -10.25
C ASN A 51 7.90 8.87 -10.89
N ALA A 52 9.17 8.69 -11.24
CA ALA A 52 9.99 9.71 -11.92
C ALA A 52 10.78 9.05 -13.05
N ARG A 53 10.14 8.91 -14.22
CA ARG A 53 10.56 7.96 -15.26
C ARG A 53 11.62 8.49 -16.22
N SER A 54 12.12 9.70 -16.04
CA SER A 54 13.20 10.23 -16.87
C SER A 54 14.11 11.19 -16.12
N ALA A 55 15.39 11.10 -16.45
CA ALA A 55 16.42 12.10 -16.17
C ALA A 55 17.27 12.27 -17.44
N THR A 56 18.19 13.24 -17.45
CA THR A 56 19.07 13.45 -18.61
C THR A 56 19.87 12.18 -18.94
N GLY A 57 19.65 11.62 -20.14
CA GLY A 57 20.29 10.38 -20.59
C GLY A 57 19.75 9.09 -19.98
N VAL A 58 18.67 9.12 -19.18
CA VAL A 58 18.09 7.94 -18.51
C VAL A 58 16.56 7.95 -18.65
N THR A 59 15.96 6.85 -19.11
CA THR A 59 14.49 6.72 -19.19
C THR A 59 14.03 5.33 -18.78
N LEU A 60 12.96 5.24 -17.98
CA LEU A 60 12.28 4.01 -17.60
C LEU A 60 11.04 3.79 -18.47
N ASP A 61 11.00 2.70 -19.24
CA ASP A 61 9.87 2.36 -20.09
C ASP A 61 8.82 1.46 -19.41
N ASP A 62 7.67 1.26 -20.07
CA ASP A 62 6.52 0.52 -19.50
C ASP A 62 6.78 -0.98 -19.33
N GLY A 63 7.88 -1.49 -19.88
CA GLY A 63 8.30 -2.87 -19.73
C GLY A 63 9.25 -3.10 -18.55
N ASN A 64 9.38 -2.12 -17.64
CA ASN A 64 10.34 -2.15 -16.53
C ASN A 64 11.79 -2.30 -17.05
N VAL A 65 12.12 -1.59 -18.14
CA VAL A 65 13.46 -1.54 -18.73
C VAL A 65 13.98 -0.10 -18.69
N ILE A 66 15.20 0.06 -18.19
CA ILE A 66 15.86 1.38 -18.14
C ILE A 66 16.77 1.53 -19.35
N ARG A 67 16.50 2.53 -20.18
CA ARG A 67 17.33 2.92 -21.31
C ARG A 67 18.30 4.03 -20.88
N LEU A 68 19.58 3.80 -21.12
CA LEU A 68 20.69 4.66 -20.72
C LEU A 68 21.46 5.11 -21.95
N ASN A 69 21.49 6.41 -22.19
CA ASN A 69 22.42 7.05 -23.11
C ASN A 69 23.55 7.72 -22.30
N LEU A 70 24.62 6.97 -22.10
CA LEU A 70 25.78 7.37 -21.28
C LEU A 70 26.55 8.57 -21.85
N GLY A 71 26.29 8.96 -23.11
CA GLY A 71 26.82 10.18 -23.70
C GLY A 71 26.03 11.44 -23.32
N GLU A 72 24.78 11.27 -22.89
CA GLU A 72 23.87 12.36 -22.50
C GLU A 72 23.76 12.51 -20.98
N VAL A 73 24.19 11.51 -20.20
CA VAL A 73 24.30 11.62 -18.74
C VAL A 73 25.16 12.83 -18.37
N ASP A 74 24.72 13.58 -17.36
CA ASP A 74 25.38 14.82 -16.91
C ASP A 74 26.89 14.62 -16.76
N GLY A 75 27.69 15.53 -17.33
CA GLY A 75 29.15 15.44 -17.33
C GLY A 75 29.79 15.56 -15.95
N THR A 76 29.05 16.00 -14.93
CA THR A 76 29.45 16.02 -13.52
C THR A 76 29.24 14.67 -12.82
N ALA A 77 28.47 13.75 -13.42
CA ALA A 77 28.29 12.39 -12.94
C ALA A 77 29.59 11.58 -13.08
N SER A 78 29.90 10.80 -12.06
CA SER A 78 31.02 9.85 -12.09
C SER A 78 30.54 8.41 -12.29
N ALA A 79 29.30 8.09 -11.89
CA ALA A 79 28.70 6.79 -12.09
C ALA A 79 27.16 6.83 -12.16
N VAL A 80 26.58 5.72 -12.61
CA VAL A 80 25.15 5.41 -12.64
C VAL A 80 24.95 4.06 -11.94
N LEU A 81 24.16 4.05 -10.88
CA LEU A 81 23.85 2.87 -10.09
C LEU A 81 22.54 2.26 -10.58
N CYS A 82 22.58 1.01 -11.01
CA CYS A 82 21.41 0.23 -11.42
C CYS A 82 20.90 -0.54 -10.19
N VAL A 83 19.69 -0.20 -9.76
CA VAL A 83 19.08 -0.63 -8.51
C VAL A 83 17.90 -1.53 -8.81
N VAL A 84 17.70 -2.53 -7.96
CA VAL A 84 16.45 -3.27 -7.85
C VAL A 84 15.88 -3.08 -6.45
N SER A 85 14.57 -2.99 -6.36
CA SER A 85 13.84 -3.11 -5.11
C SER A 85 12.72 -4.11 -5.27
N VAL A 86 12.25 -4.62 -4.14
CA VAL A 86 10.94 -5.29 -4.10
C VAL A 86 9.92 -4.33 -4.70
N ASP A 87 9.03 -4.88 -5.53
CA ASP A 87 7.92 -4.12 -6.10
C ASP A 87 7.15 -3.41 -4.98
N PRO A 88 6.87 -2.10 -5.07
CA PRO A 88 6.19 -1.33 -4.03
C PRO A 88 4.77 -1.84 -3.75
N THR A 89 4.21 -2.71 -4.60
CA THR A 89 2.93 -3.39 -4.40
C THR A 89 3.05 -4.73 -3.64
N ALA A 90 4.27 -5.20 -3.37
CA ALA A 90 4.50 -6.36 -2.51
C ALA A 90 4.50 -5.97 -1.02
N ASP A 91 4.34 -6.95 -0.13
CA ASP A 91 4.30 -6.70 1.32
C ASP A 91 5.57 -6.02 1.82
N GLU A 92 5.37 -5.00 2.65
CA GLU A 92 6.45 -4.29 3.32
C GLU A 92 7.31 -5.27 4.13
N GLY A 93 8.63 -5.21 3.93
CA GLY A 93 9.58 -6.11 4.59
C GLY A 93 9.74 -7.48 3.92
N THR A 94 9.06 -7.77 2.80
CA THR A 94 9.31 -8.99 2.01
C THR A 94 10.72 -8.95 1.44
N PRO A 95 11.62 -9.86 1.82
CA PRO A 95 12.97 -9.85 1.28
C PRO A 95 12.96 -10.27 -0.19
N LEU A 96 13.91 -9.73 -0.96
CA LEU A 96 14.21 -10.22 -2.29
C LEU A 96 14.55 -11.73 -2.20
N PRO A 97 13.93 -12.59 -3.03
CA PRO A 97 14.28 -14.00 -3.10
C PRO A 97 15.80 -14.21 -3.21
N ARG A 98 16.35 -15.06 -2.34
CA ARG A 98 17.80 -15.32 -2.23
C ARG A 98 18.44 -15.93 -3.48
N SER A 99 17.63 -16.44 -4.41
CA SER A 99 18.08 -17.07 -5.65
C SER A 99 17.16 -16.68 -6.79
N GLY A 100 17.74 -16.41 -7.96
CA GLY A 100 17.00 -16.11 -9.18
C GLY A 100 17.01 -14.63 -9.58
N LEU A 101 17.58 -13.74 -8.77
CA LEU A 101 17.79 -12.34 -9.16
C LEU A 101 18.94 -12.22 -10.17
N SER A 102 18.59 -11.96 -11.44
CA SER A 102 19.53 -11.82 -12.54
C SER A 102 19.43 -10.44 -13.18
N ALA A 103 20.54 -9.70 -13.18
CA ALA A 103 20.66 -8.37 -13.76
C ALA A 103 21.36 -8.45 -15.12
N THR A 104 20.76 -7.85 -16.14
CA THR A 104 21.26 -7.85 -17.52
C THR A 104 21.43 -6.44 -18.06
N LEU A 105 22.57 -6.18 -18.69
CA LEU A 105 22.78 -5.04 -19.57
C LEU A 105 22.84 -5.51 -21.02
N SER A 106 22.02 -4.90 -21.86
CA SER A 106 21.97 -5.14 -23.30
C SER A 106 22.35 -3.89 -24.07
N ASP A 107 22.68 -4.04 -25.35
CA ASP A 107 22.85 -2.91 -26.26
C ASP A 107 21.49 -2.26 -26.62
N GLU A 108 21.55 -1.21 -27.44
CA GLU A 108 20.37 -0.48 -27.89
C GLU A 108 19.39 -1.33 -28.72
N HIS A 109 19.82 -2.47 -29.26
CA HIS A 109 19.01 -3.42 -30.01
C HIS A 109 18.51 -4.58 -29.15
N GLY A 110 18.85 -4.61 -27.86
CA GLY A 110 18.46 -5.65 -26.91
C GLY A 110 19.39 -6.87 -26.89
N ALA A 111 20.54 -6.84 -27.56
CA ALA A 111 21.50 -7.93 -27.48
C ALA A 111 22.27 -7.89 -26.15
N PRO A 112 22.33 -8.98 -25.37
CA PRO A 112 22.94 -8.99 -24.05
C PRO A 112 24.46 -8.79 -24.12
N LEU A 113 24.95 -7.82 -23.36
CA LEU A 113 26.36 -7.46 -23.22
C LEU A 113 26.95 -8.04 -21.94
N VAL A 114 26.24 -7.85 -20.81
CA VAL A 114 26.64 -8.31 -19.48
C VAL A 114 25.46 -8.95 -18.77
N ALA A 115 25.71 -10.05 -18.08
CA ALA A 115 24.76 -10.67 -17.15
C ALA A 115 25.43 -10.88 -15.79
N PHE A 116 24.67 -10.70 -14.72
CA PHE A 116 25.14 -10.84 -13.35
C PHE A 116 24.05 -11.48 -12.48
N GLU A 117 24.35 -12.64 -11.93
CA GLU A 117 23.55 -13.25 -10.87
C GLU A 117 23.87 -12.54 -9.55
N VAL A 118 22.88 -11.85 -9.00
CA VAL A 118 23.07 -10.95 -7.86
C VAL A 118 23.05 -11.79 -6.56
N PRO A 119 24.17 -11.88 -5.81
CA PRO A 119 24.19 -12.64 -4.57
C PRO A 119 23.50 -11.86 -3.45
N LEU A 120 22.41 -12.40 -2.92
CA LEU A 120 21.71 -11.88 -1.74
C LEU A 120 21.93 -12.83 -0.55
N VAL A 121 22.13 -12.29 0.66
CA VAL A 121 22.63 -13.09 1.80
C VAL A 121 21.76 -13.02 3.06
N GLY A 122 20.73 -12.16 3.09
CA GLY A 122 19.98 -11.83 4.30
C GLY A 122 18.49 -11.57 4.04
N SER A 123 18.04 -10.41 4.50
CA SER A 123 16.66 -9.91 4.48
C SER A 123 16.51 -8.71 3.54
N GLU A 124 17.38 -8.61 2.54
CA GLU A 124 17.52 -7.39 1.75
C GLU A 124 16.26 -7.15 0.91
N THR A 125 15.70 -5.96 1.00
CA THR A 125 14.48 -5.54 0.26
C THR A 125 14.83 -4.61 -0.91
N ALA A 126 16.08 -4.18 -1.02
CA ALA A 126 16.64 -3.52 -2.20
C ALA A 126 18.11 -3.91 -2.41
N ALA A 127 18.62 -3.79 -3.63
CA ALA A 127 20.01 -4.07 -3.97
C ALA A 127 20.54 -3.21 -5.12
N ILE A 128 21.84 -2.89 -5.07
CA ILE A 128 22.58 -2.33 -6.19
C ILE A 128 23.17 -3.49 -6.99
N CYS A 129 22.67 -3.68 -8.22
CA CYS A 129 23.13 -4.76 -9.09
C CYS A 129 24.42 -4.39 -9.80
N LEU A 130 24.40 -3.27 -10.53
CA LEU A 130 25.47 -2.85 -11.44
C LEU A 130 25.82 -1.37 -11.21
N GLU A 131 27.11 -1.06 -11.31
CA GLU A 131 27.63 0.31 -11.31
C GLU A 131 28.23 0.57 -12.69
N LEU A 132 27.65 1.52 -13.43
CA LEU A 132 28.21 2.02 -14.69
C LEU A 132 29.02 3.25 -14.35
N TYR A 133 30.34 3.21 -14.52
CA TYR A 133 31.22 4.28 -14.09
C TYR A 133 32.19 4.67 -15.19
N ARG A 134 32.62 5.94 -15.18
CA ARG A 134 33.56 6.46 -16.15
C ARG A 134 34.99 6.34 -15.63
N ARG A 135 35.92 5.87 -16.47
CA ARG A 135 37.35 5.88 -16.18
C ARG A 135 38.10 6.43 -17.39
N GLY A 136 38.52 7.70 -17.30
CA GLY A 136 39.03 8.43 -18.46
C GLY A 136 37.88 8.75 -19.43
N ASP A 137 38.03 8.41 -20.70
CA ASP A 137 36.98 8.59 -21.73
C ASP A 137 36.12 7.34 -21.97
N GLU A 138 36.37 6.26 -21.23
CA GLU A 138 35.65 5.00 -21.36
C GLU A 138 34.63 4.80 -20.23
N TRP A 139 33.46 4.28 -20.61
CA TRP A 139 32.49 3.74 -19.66
C TRP A 139 32.76 2.28 -19.37
N LYS A 140 32.66 1.92 -18.10
CA LYS A 140 32.85 0.57 -17.59
C LYS A 140 31.65 0.16 -16.77
N VAL A 141 31.41 -1.14 -16.69
CA VAL A 141 30.43 -1.72 -15.78
C VAL A 141 31.15 -2.55 -14.73
N ARG A 142 30.74 -2.42 -13.47
CA ARG A 142 31.12 -3.27 -12.35
C ARG A 142 29.89 -3.99 -11.81
N ALA A 143 30.01 -5.30 -11.57
CA ALA A 143 29.03 -6.04 -10.80
C ALA A 143 29.21 -5.73 -9.31
N VAL A 144 28.16 -5.21 -8.66
CA VAL A 144 28.23 -4.78 -7.25
C VAL A 144 27.65 -5.86 -6.35
N GLY A 145 26.33 -6.07 -6.41
CA GLY A 145 25.63 -7.08 -5.61
C GLY A 145 25.55 -6.72 -4.12
N GLN A 146 25.30 -5.44 -3.83
CA GLN A 146 25.14 -4.97 -2.45
C GLN A 146 23.66 -4.84 -2.12
N GLY A 147 23.18 -5.64 -1.18
CA GLY A 147 21.81 -5.55 -0.66
C GLY A 147 21.67 -4.60 0.54
N TYR A 148 20.42 -4.21 0.80
CA TYR A 148 20.00 -3.28 1.85
C TYR A 148 18.77 -3.85 2.56
N ASP A 149 18.89 -4.10 3.87
CA ASP A 149 17.81 -4.63 4.71
C ASP A 149 16.70 -3.59 4.91
N GLY A 150 17.07 -2.31 5.14
CA GLY A 150 16.13 -1.19 5.21
C GLY A 150 15.63 -0.69 3.85
N GLY A 151 15.83 -1.49 2.80
CA GLY A 151 15.24 -1.30 1.48
C GLY A 151 15.71 -0.08 0.72
N LEU A 152 14.86 0.37 -0.20
CA LEU A 152 15.18 1.47 -1.10
C LEU A 152 15.41 2.78 -0.32
N ALA A 153 14.70 3.00 0.79
CA ALA A 153 14.86 4.19 1.63
C ALA A 153 16.25 4.27 2.28
N GLU A 154 16.76 3.16 2.85
CA GLU A 154 18.12 3.08 3.39
C GLU A 154 19.17 3.33 2.29
N LEU A 155 18.96 2.73 1.11
CA LEU A 155 19.83 2.88 -0.05
C LEU A 155 19.90 4.35 -0.49
N LEU A 156 18.76 5.00 -0.71
CA LEU A 156 18.69 6.39 -1.16
C LEU A 156 19.35 7.35 -0.16
N THR A 157 19.07 7.17 1.14
CA THR A 157 19.68 7.97 2.21
C THR A 157 21.20 7.80 2.24
N ARG A 158 21.71 6.56 2.10
CA ARG A 158 23.16 6.28 2.04
C ARG A 158 23.83 6.97 0.85
N HIS A 159 23.12 7.07 -0.27
CA HIS A 159 23.58 7.74 -1.48
C HIS A 159 23.22 9.23 -1.54
N GLY A 160 22.82 9.83 -0.41
CA GLY A 160 22.68 11.28 -0.30
C GLY A 160 21.51 11.88 -1.05
N VAL A 161 20.54 11.06 -1.49
CA VAL A 161 19.21 11.54 -1.85
C VAL A 161 18.50 11.85 -0.53
N GLU A 162 18.22 13.13 -0.29
CA GLU A 162 17.26 13.49 0.75
C GLU A 162 15.90 13.03 0.27
N VAL A 163 15.42 11.92 0.82
CA VAL A 163 13.98 11.65 0.86
C VAL A 163 13.43 12.73 1.79
N ASP A 164 12.64 13.67 1.27
CA ASP A 164 12.20 14.86 2.01
C ASP A 164 11.56 14.48 3.37
N GLU A 165 12.37 14.54 4.43
CA GLU A 165 11.96 14.91 5.78
C GLU A 165 12.23 16.40 5.91
N PRO A 166 11.22 17.28 5.84
CA PRO A 166 11.46 18.70 5.88
C PRO A 166 12.00 19.12 7.26
N LYS A 167 13.25 19.60 7.27
CA LYS A 167 13.82 20.39 8.36
C LYS A 167 13.22 21.80 8.31
N PRO A 168 12.59 22.31 9.37
CA PRO A 168 11.87 23.58 9.29
C PRO A 168 12.84 24.77 9.31
N THR A 169 13.04 25.40 8.15
CA THR A 169 13.34 26.83 8.06
C THR A 169 12.38 27.47 7.07
N VAL A 170 11.50 28.31 7.60
CA VAL A 170 10.34 28.89 6.92
C VAL A 170 10.70 30.22 6.25
N PRO A 171 10.47 30.38 4.93
CA PRO A 171 9.89 31.59 4.39
C PRO A 171 8.40 31.35 4.16
N ALA A 172 7.55 32.18 4.76
CA ALA A 172 6.10 32.04 4.71
C ALA A 172 5.56 32.14 3.27
N PRO A 173 4.74 31.19 2.79
CA PRO A 173 3.89 31.40 1.63
C PRO A 173 2.49 31.88 2.06
N THR A 174 2.01 32.84 1.29
CA THR A 174 0.69 33.47 1.29
C THR A 174 -0.43 32.45 0.98
N PRO A 175 -1.67 32.62 1.48
CA PRO A 175 -2.76 31.66 1.20
C PRO A 175 -3.15 31.71 -0.28
N ALA A 176 -3.01 30.59 -0.99
CA ALA A 176 -3.71 30.33 -2.23
C ALA A 176 -4.98 29.54 -1.88
N GLY A 177 -6.16 30.08 -2.21
CA GLY A 177 -7.42 29.34 -2.12
C GLY A 177 -7.45 28.17 -3.13
N PRO A 178 -8.35 27.20 -2.94
CA PRO A 178 -8.30 25.94 -3.69
C PRO A 178 -8.68 26.16 -5.15
N ALA A 179 -7.70 25.99 -6.04
CA ALA A 179 -7.97 25.61 -7.41
C ALA A 179 -8.25 24.11 -7.42
N ALA A 180 -9.51 23.73 -7.65
CA ALA A 180 -9.93 22.34 -7.79
C ALA A 180 -9.17 21.69 -8.95
N VAL A 181 -8.15 20.89 -8.64
CA VAL A 181 -7.57 19.95 -9.60
C VAL A 181 -8.64 18.88 -9.85
N PRO A 182 -9.11 18.66 -11.10
CA PRO A 182 -10.06 17.61 -11.38
C PRO A 182 -9.58 16.27 -10.81
N LEU A 183 -10.43 15.58 -10.07
CA LEU A 183 -10.18 14.21 -9.62
C LEU A 183 -10.35 13.30 -10.83
N ASP A 184 -9.29 12.61 -11.22
CA ASP A 184 -9.38 11.52 -12.18
C ASP A 184 -9.88 10.28 -11.42
N PRO A 185 -11.06 9.73 -11.77
CA PRO A 185 -11.57 8.51 -11.14
C PRO A 185 -10.59 7.33 -11.21
N ALA A 186 -9.71 7.29 -12.21
CA ALA A 186 -8.73 6.23 -12.39
C ALA A 186 -7.50 6.33 -11.44
N HIS A 187 -7.34 7.46 -10.74
CA HIS A 187 -6.24 7.72 -9.79
C HIS A 187 -6.79 8.20 -8.43
N SER A 188 -7.98 7.74 -8.05
CA SER A 188 -8.65 8.18 -6.82
C SER A 188 -8.07 7.47 -5.59
N PHE A 189 -7.59 6.24 -5.73
CA PHE A 189 -6.85 5.54 -4.67
C PHE A 189 -5.53 6.23 -4.36
N GLU A 190 -4.74 6.57 -5.38
CA GLU A 190 -3.46 7.27 -5.20
C GLU A 190 -3.62 8.56 -4.39
N ARG A 191 -4.69 9.32 -4.65
CA ARG A 191 -4.97 10.54 -3.88
C ARG A 191 -5.39 10.26 -2.44
N ALA A 192 -6.21 9.24 -2.21
CA ALA A 192 -6.56 8.82 -0.85
C ALA A 192 -5.31 8.37 -0.07
N TRP A 193 -4.36 7.73 -0.76
CA TRP A 193 -3.08 7.33 -0.20
C TRP A 193 -2.20 8.53 0.16
N MET A 194 -2.05 9.52 -0.72
CA MET A 194 -1.33 10.77 -0.42
C MET A 194 -1.94 11.53 0.75
N ILE A 195 -3.28 11.59 0.83
CA ILE A 195 -3.99 12.19 1.96
C ILE A 195 -3.63 11.48 3.28
N PHE A 196 -3.57 10.15 3.26
CA PHE A 196 -3.17 9.38 4.43
C PHE A 196 -1.70 9.65 4.80
N GLU A 197 -0.81 9.76 3.81
CA GLU A 197 0.59 10.13 4.03
C GLU A 197 0.72 11.48 4.75
N ASP A 198 0.03 12.51 4.24
CA ASP A 198 0.08 13.85 4.80
C ASP A 198 -0.47 13.87 6.24
N ALA A 199 -1.55 13.14 6.49
CA ALA A 199 -2.11 12.98 7.84
C ALA A 199 -1.14 12.23 8.77
N ALA A 200 -0.44 11.21 8.28
CA ALA A 200 0.57 10.47 9.03
C ALA A 200 1.78 11.34 9.39
N ARG A 201 2.28 12.13 8.44
CA ARG A 201 3.37 13.08 8.66
C ARG A 201 2.97 14.18 9.65
N SER A 202 1.76 14.74 9.52
CA SER A 202 1.24 15.73 10.47
C SER A 202 1.09 15.15 11.89
N ALA A 203 0.53 13.94 12.00
CA ALA A 203 0.41 13.23 13.27
C ALA A 203 1.78 12.95 13.92
N ALA A 204 2.75 12.48 13.14
CA ALA A 204 4.12 12.25 13.61
C ALA A 204 4.80 13.54 14.07
N SER A 205 4.63 14.65 13.31
CA SER A 205 5.18 15.96 13.68
C SER A 205 4.61 16.46 15.02
N PHE A 206 3.31 16.25 15.25
CA PHE A 206 2.68 16.60 16.52
C PHE A 206 3.19 15.73 17.68
N ARG A 207 3.30 14.41 17.49
CA ARG A 207 3.88 13.50 18.49
C ARG A 207 5.32 13.88 18.84
N ALA A 208 6.17 14.12 17.84
CA ALA A 208 7.55 14.55 18.04
C ALA A 208 7.64 15.89 18.79
N SER A 209 6.73 16.83 18.52
CA SER A 209 6.66 18.10 19.24
C SER A 209 6.30 17.91 20.72
N ARG A 210 5.39 16.98 21.04
CA ARG A 210 5.04 16.60 22.41
C ARG A 210 6.22 15.95 23.13
N ASP A 211 6.88 15.01 22.48
CA ASP A 211 8.03 14.30 23.05
C ASP A 211 9.21 15.24 23.30
N TYR A 212 9.45 16.19 22.40
CA TYR A 212 10.44 17.25 22.59
C TYR A 212 10.11 18.13 23.80
N ALA A 213 8.85 18.58 23.93
CA ALA A 213 8.43 19.39 25.07
C ALA A 213 8.62 18.63 26.39
N GLN A 214 8.28 17.34 26.42
CA GLN A 214 8.44 16.46 27.57
C GLN A 214 9.91 16.25 27.93
N ALA A 215 10.76 15.87 26.96
CA ALA A 215 12.19 15.66 27.18
C ALA A 215 12.86 16.94 27.71
N ARG A 216 12.49 18.10 27.16
CA ARG A 216 12.98 19.39 27.64
C ARG A 216 12.56 19.66 29.09
N LEU A 217 11.31 19.35 29.46
CA LEU A 217 10.84 19.49 30.84
C LEU A 217 11.68 18.60 31.77
N ASP A 218 11.89 17.34 31.40
CA ASP A 218 12.64 16.38 32.22
C ASP A 218 14.10 16.82 32.43
N ASP A 219 14.75 17.36 31.40
CA ASP A 219 16.10 17.95 31.48
C ASP A 219 16.14 19.16 32.41
N GLU A 220 15.19 20.09 32.28
CA GLU A 220 15.11 21.30 33.10
C GLU A 220 14.80 20.97 34.57
N LEU A 221 13.93 19.99 34.83
CA LEU A 221 13.62 19.50 36.18
C LEU A 221 14.85 18.83 36.80
N SER A 222 15.53 17.97 36.05
CA SER A 222 16.76 17.29 36.50
C SER A 222 17.86 18.29 36.84
N ALA A 223 18.06 19.31 35.98
CA ALA A 223 19.03 20.38 36.24
C ALA A 223 18.68 21.20 37.50
N SER A 224 17.40 21.43 37.78
CA SER A 224 16.96 22.22 38.94
C SER A 224 17.30 21.58 40.30
N VAL A 225 17.50 20.25 40.33
CA VAL A 225 17.79 19.48 41.56
C VAL A 225 19.22 18.92 41.61
N ALA A 226 20.04 19.19 40.59
CA ALA A 226 21.39 18.66 40.47
C ALA A 226 22.32 19.10 41.62
N ASP A 227 22.15 20.33 42.13
CA ASP A 227 22.88 20.82 43.30
C ASP A 227 22.13 20.50 44.61
N GLN A 228 22.73 19.61 45.40
CA GLN A 228 22.18 19.14 46.67
C GLN A 228 21.98 20.26 47.69
N SER A 229 22.76 21.34 47.62
CA SER A 229 22.69 22.45 48.59
C SER A 229 21.52 23.40 48.32
N THR A 230 21.05 23.46 47.07
CA THR A 230 20.04 24.43 46.62
C THR A 230 18.73 23.79 46.15
N ARG A 231 18.64 22.46 46.06
CA ARG A 231 17.47 21.70 45.57
C ARG A 231 16.12 22.03 46.23
N ASN A 232 16.10 22.43 47.51
CA ASN A 232 14.87 22.77 48.24
C ASN A 232 14.68 24.29 48.42
N SER A 233 15.41 25.09 47.63
CA SER A 233 15.34 26.55 47.70
C SER A 233 14.14 27.10 46.92
N PRO A 234 13.62 28.29 47.28
CA PRO A 234 12.62 28.99 46.48
C PRO A 234 13.08 29.26 45.03
N ALA A 235 14.39 29.39 44.81
CA ALA A 235 14.96 29.57 43.47
C ALA A 235 14.79 28.30 42.61
N ALA A 236 15.04 27.11 43.17
CA ALA A 236 14.80 25.85 42.49
C ALA A 236 13.31 25.66 42.16
N ALA A 237 12.42 25.97 43.10
CA ALA A 237 10.96 25.94 42.86
C ALA A 237 10.54 26.92 41.73
N GLY A 238 11.12 28.12 41.68
CA GLY A 238 10.86 29.08 40.61
C GLY A 238 11.36 28.65 39.23
N LEU A 239 12.48 27.90 39.17
CA LEU A 239 12.97 27.31 37.92
C LEU A 239 12.03 26.20 37.41
N GLN A 240 11.58 25.33 38.31
CA GLN A 240 10.62 24.27 37.99
C GLN A 240 9.29 24.83 37.49
N ALA A 241 8.74 25.85 38.15
CA ALA A 241 7.51 26.50 37.70
C ALA A 241 7.64 27.07 36.28
N ARG A 242 8.75 27.75 35.96
CA ARG A 242 9.01 28.27 34.61
C ARG A 242 9.23 27.16 33.58
N ALA A 243 9.78 26.02 33.99
CA ALA A 243 9.95 24.86 33.12
C ALA A 243 8.58 24.28 32.73
N HIS A 244 7.68 24.12 33.70
CA HIS A 244 6.29 23.73 33.45
C HIS A 244 5.56 24.74 32.55
N GLU A 245 5.66 26.04 32.83
CA GLU A 245 5.05 27.09 31.98
C GLU A 245 5.53 27.01 30.51
N ARG A 246 6.83 26.76 30.29
CA ARG A 246 7.37 26.58 28.93
C ARG A 246 6.88 25.30 28.26
N HIS A 247 6.85 24.19 29.00
CA HIS A 247 6.31 22.93 28.53
C HIS A 247 4.85 23.11 28.07
N ASP A 248 4.02 23.72 28.91
CA ASP A 248 2.61 23.92 28.64
C ASP A 248 2.40 24.86 27.43
N ALA A 249 3.23 25.89 27.29
CA ALA A 249 3.19 26.78 26.13
C ALA A 249 3.55 26.07 24.81
N LEU A 250 4.61 25.25 24.81
CA LEU A 250 5.01 24.46 23.63
C LEU A 250 3.93 23.44 23.24
N LEU A 251 3.34 22.77 24.24
CA LEU A 251 2.28 21.80 24.02
C LEU A 251 1.02 22.48 23.44
N ALA A 252 0.63 23.63 23.98
CA ALA A 252 -0.52 24.39 23.50
C ALA A 252 -0.32 24.89 22.05
N GLU A 253 0.88 25.35 21.70
CA GLU A 253 1.20 25.78 20.33
C GLU A 253 1.13 24.60 19.36
N ALA A 254 1.77 23.48 19.69
CA ALA A 254 1.75 22.27 18.86
C ALA A 254 0.33 21.74 18.66
N GLN A 255 -0.48 21.71 19.74
CA GLN A 255 -1.87 21.26 19.67
C GLN A 255 -2.74 22.20 18.83
N SER A 256 -2.56 23.52 18.96
CA SER A 256 -3.31 24.50 18.16
C SER A 256 -2.99 24.36 16.67
N LYS A 257 -1.72 24.11 16.32
CA LYS A 257 -1.30 23.91 14.92
C LYS A 257 -1.92 22.64 14.35
N PHE A 258 -1.77 21.51 15.05
CA PHE A 258 -2.29 20.22 14.62
C PHE A 258 -3.82 20.20 14.50
N ALA A 259 -4.53 20.84 15.43
CA ALA A 259 -5.99 20.99 15.36
C ALA A 259 -6.43 21.82 14.13
N GLY A 260 -5.66 22.85 13.77
CA GLY A 260 -5.90 23.63 12.55
C GLY A 260 -5.75 22.78 11.28
N GLU A 261 -4.65 22.04 11.16
CA GLU A 261 -4.38 21.12 10.03
C GLU A 261 -5.46 20.04 9.92
N THR A 262 -5.84 19.41 11.03
CA THR A 262 -6.89 18.37 11.06
C THR A 262 -8.26 18.93 10.66
N THR A 263 -8.60 20.14 11.10
CA THR A 263 -9.87 20.79 10.73
C THR A 263 -9.92 21.12 9.24
N GLN A 264 -8.81 21.61 8.68
CA GLN A 264 -8.69 21.88 7.25
C GLN A 264 -8.84 20.58 6.45
N LEU A 265 -8.13 19.52 6.83
CA LEU A 265 -8.20 18.21 6.17
C LEU A 265 -9.63 17.65 6.16
N ALA A 266 -10.35 17.74 7.29
CA ALA A 266 -11.73 17.28 7.39
C ALA A 266 -12.66 18.02 6.42
N GLU A 267 -12.47 19.33 6.26
CA GLU A 267 -13.23 20.13 5.30
C GLU A 267 -12.89 19.78 3.85
N GLU A 268 -11.61 19.56 3.53
CA GLU A 268 -11.16 19.15 2.20
C GLU A 268 -11.72 17.77 1.80
N LEU A 269 -11.69 16.81 2.73
CA LEU A 269 -12.29 15.48 2.53
C LEU A 269 -13.80 15.58 2.28
N ARG A 270 -14.51 16.43 3.05
CA ARG A 270 -15.95 16.67 2.86
C ARG A 270 -16.28 17.27 1.50
N VAL A 271 -15.40 18.13 0.96
CA VAL A 271 -15.55 18.74 -0.37
C VAL A 271 -15.31 17.73 -1.49
N ILE A 272 -14.35 16.82 -1.31
CA ILE A 272 -13.96 15.81 -2.30
C ILE A 272 -14.92 14.62 -2.33
N ASP A 273 -15.53 14.26 -1.21
CA ASP A 273 -16.35 13.05 -1.07
C ASP A 273 -17.46 12.86 -2.14
N PRO A 274 -18.21 13.90 -2.57
CA PRO A 274 -19.18 13.78 -3.67
C PRO A 274 -18.56 13.50 -5.05
N LEU A 275 -17.27 13.78 -5.21
CA LEU A 275 -16.52 13.62 -6.45
C LEU A 275 -15.84 12.25 -6.55
N LEU A 276 -15.75 11.51 -5.45
CA LEU A 276 -15.14 10.18 -5.41
C LEU A 276 -16.04 9.12 -6.10
N PRO A 277 -15.45 8.11 -6.73
CA PRO A 277 -16.17 6.90 -7.13
C PRO A 277 -16.90 6.27 -5.94
N ARG A 278 -18.05 5.63 -6.16
CA ARG A 278 -18.85 4.99 -5.09
C ARG A 278 -18.04 3.99 -4.26
N SER A 279 -17.12 3.26 -4.88
CA SER A 279 -16.19 2.34 -4.21
C SER A 279 -15.33 3.01 -3.12
N LEU A 280 -15.04 4.31 -3.25
CA LEU A 280 -14.17 5.10 -2.36
C LEU A 280 -14.95 6.13 -1.51
N ALA A 281 -16.11 6.59 -1.98
CA ALA A 281 -16.92 7.61 -1.30
C ALA A 281 -17.61 7.07 -0.04
N THR A 282 -17.91 7.93 0.93
CA THR A 282 -18.77 7.60 2.09
C THR A 282 -20.18 7.18 1.64
N PHE A 283 -20.93 6.43 2.47
CA PHE A 283 -22.32 6.10 2.14
C PHE A 283 -23.27 7.30 2.25
N GLU A 284 -22.90 8.38 2.94
CA GLU A 284 -23.63 9.66 2.89
C GLU A 284 -23.38 10.44 1.60
N SER A 285 -22.35 10.08 0.82
CA SER A 285 -22.01 10.76 -0.41
C SER A 285 -23.16 10.75 -1.41
N THR A 286 -23.39 11.89 -2.05
CA THR A 286 -24.37 11.99 -3.14
C THR A 286 -24.00 11.13 -4.36
N SER A 287 -22.75 10.65 -4.47
CA SER A 287 -22.29 9.73 -5.52
C SER A 287 -23.13 8.45 -5.59
N TRP A 288 -23.66 7.96 -4.47
CA TRP A 288 -24.53 6.77 -4.41
C TRP A 288 -25.91 6.97 -5.04
N SER A 289 -26.40 8.22 -5.11
CA SER A 289 -27.70 8.57 -5.70
C SER A 289 -27.59 9.21 -7.08
N ALA A 290 -26.38 9.57 -7.52
CA ALA A 290 -26.13 10.14 -8.84
C ALA A 290 -26.47 9.15 -9.95
N ARG A 291 -27.40 9.52 -10.85
CA ARG A 291 -27.83 8.69 -11.99
C ARG A 291 -26.75 8.48 -13.05
N ASP A 292 -25.83 9.43 -13.15
CA ASP A 292 -24.66 9.41 -14.04
C ASP A 292 -23.38 9.01 -13.30
N ALA A 293 -23.48 8.24 -12.21
CA ALA A 293 -22.30 7.73 -11.51
C ALA A 293 -21.41 7.01 -12.53
N SER A 294 -20.26 7.63 -12.79
CA SER A 294 -19.36 7.27 -13.87
C SER A 294 -19.08 5.77 -13.86
N SER A 295 -19.24 5.11 -15.01
CA SER A 295 -18.77 3.75 -15.24
C SER A 295 -17.23 3.66 -15.32
N ALA A 296 -16.53 4.69 -14.83
CA ALA A 296 -15.07 4.72 -14.81
C ALA A 296 -14.57 3.62 -13.88
N MET A 297 -13.57 2.90 -14.37
CA MET A 297 -12.84 1.93 -13.57
C MET A 297 -12.27 2.65 -12.35
N THR A 298 -12.53 2.09 -11.17
CA THR A 298 -11.92 2.52 -9.92
C THR A 298 -10.65 1.73 -9.68
N ASP A 299 -9.62 2.41 -9.20
CA ASP A 299 -8.34 1.86 -8.79
C ASP A 299 -8.30 1.48 -7.29
N GLY A 300 -9.35 1.82 -6.53
CA GLY A 300 -9.41 1.51 -5.10
C GLY A 300 -10.76 1.15 -4.53
N LEU A 301 -10.71 0.70 -3.27
CA LEU A 301 -11.81 0.29 -2.43
C LEU A 301 -11.63 0.88 -1.03
N ARG A 302 -12.63 1.59 -0.51
CA ARG A 302 -12.63 2.06 0.88
C ARG A 302 -13.03 0.93 1.83
N LEU A 303 -12.22 0.69 2.84
CA LEU A 303 -12.49 -0.30 3.90
C LEU A 303 -13.13 0.34 5.14
N GLY A 304 -12.84 1.61 5.41
CA GLY A 304 -13.29 2.29 6.61
C GLY A 304 -12.59 3.62 6.83
N GLU A 305 -12.42 3.99 8.09
CA GLU A 305 -11.72 5.19 8.55
C GLU A 305 -10.60 4.83 9.52
N LEU A 306 -9.44 5.47 9.34
CA LEU A 306 -8.38 5.49 10.33
C LEU A 306 -8.56 6.66 11.27
N SER A 307 -8.31 6.42 12.54
CA SER A 307 -8.32 7.44 13.59
C SER A 307 -7.11 7.32 14.51
N ALA A 308 -6.70 8.43 15.09
CA ALA A 308 -5.68 8.50 16.12
C ALA A 308 -6.27 9.17 17.38
N PRO A 309 -7.01 8.44 18.24
CA PRO A 309 -7.74 9.04 19.35
C PRO A 309 -6.84 9.74 20.37
N ASP A 310 -5.57 9.36 20.45
CA ASP A 310 -4.55 10.01 21.26
C ASP A 310 -4.20 11.43 20.77
N LEU A 311 -4.56 11.76 19.52
CA LEU A 311 -4.32 13.04 18.88
C LEU A 311 -5.60 13.86 18.65
N GLY A 312 -6.78 13.32 18.99
CA GLY A 312 -8.08 14.00 18.90
C GLY A 312 -9.01 13.45 17.81
N ASP A 313 -9.68 14.35 17.09
CA ASP A 313 -10.75 14.00 16.14
C ASP A 313 -10.27 13.75 14.71
N LEU A 314 -8.96 13.51 14.50
CA LEU A 314 -8.41 13.17 13.19
C LEU A 314 -9.05 11.87 12.66
N ARG A 315 -9.63 11.96 11.45
CA ARG A 315 -10.20 10.84 10.70
C ARG A 315 -9.75 10.95 9.24
N VAL A 316 -9.26 9.85 8.68
CA VAL A 316 -8.90 9.75 7.27
C VAL A 316 -9.46 8.47 6.66
N PRO A 317 -9.88 8.47 5.38
CA PRO A 317 -10.35 7.26 4.72
C PRO A 317 -9.24 6.21 4.65
N PHE A 318 -9.54 4.97 5.03
CA PHE A 318 -8.67 3.83 4.75
C PHE A 318 -9.10 3.18 3.45
N CYS A 319 -8.22 3.21 2.45
CA CYS A 319 -8.47 2.62 1.15
C CYS A 319 -7.38 1.60 0.81
N VAL A 320 -7.74 0.63 -0.02
CA VAL A 320 -6.82 -0.37 -0.60
C VAL A 320 -6.99 -0.37 -2.11
N HIS A 321 -5.97 -0.88 -2.82
CA HIS A 321 -6.03 -1.04 -4.27
C HIS A 321 -7.15 -2.01 -4.69
N TYR A 322 -7.79 -1.75 -5.83
CA TYR A 322 -8.78 -2.63 -6.44
C TYR A 322 -8.49 -2.82 -7.95
N PRO A 323 -8.52 -4.04 -8.50
CA PRO A 323 -8.89 -5.32 -7.88
C PRO A 323 -7.98 -5.74 -6.72
N LEU A 324 -8.55 -6.47 -5.76
CA LEU A 324 -7.81 -6.95 -4.60
C LEU A 324 -6.85 -8.07 -5.01
N ALA A 325 -5.58 -7.95 -4.60
CA ALA A 325 -4.59 -9.03 -4.72
C ALA A 325 -4.72 -10.06 -3.59
N ARG A 326 -5.43 -9.72 -2.51
CA ARG A 326 -5.56 -10.53 -1.30
C ARG A 326 -7.02 -10.63 -0.87
N PRO A 327 -7.44 -11.72 -0.21
CA PRO A 327 -8.74 -11.79 0.41
C PRO A 327 -8.87 -10.77 1.54
N LEU A 328 -10.09 -10.31 1.80
CA LEU A 328 -10.42 -9.61 3.04
C LEU A 328 -10.87 -10.64 4.07
N TRP A 329 -10.29 -10.61 5.26
CA TRP A 329 -10.75 -11.41 6.39
C TRP A 329 -11.41 -10.50 7.41
N ILE A 330 -12.73 -10.65 7.59
CA ILE A 330 -13.51 -9.92 8.59
C ILE A 330 -13.46 -10.69 9.90
N VAL A 331 -12.71 -10.18 10.87
CA VAL A 331 -12.47 -10.82 12.16
C VAL A 331 -13.65 -10.59 13.09
N GLY A 332 -14.29 -11.68 13.51
CA GLY A 332 -15.32 -11.70 14.55
C GLY A 332 -16.57 -12.48 14.17
N ASP A 333 -17.63 -12.35 14.98
CA ASP A 333 -18.85 -13.13 14.85
C ASP A 333 -19.62 -12.80 13.57
N SER A 334 -20.19 -13.83 12.93
CA SER A 334 -20.96 -13.74 11.69
C SER A 334 -22.08 -12.69 11.72
N ALA A 335 -22.77 -12.50 12.86
CA ALA A 335 -23.84 -11.51 12.97
C ALA A 335 -23.30 -10.08 13.11
N GLU A 336 -22.19 -9.90 13.82
CA GLU A 336 -21.54 -8.61 14.00
C GLU A 336 -20.81 -8.15 12.72
N ALA A 337 -20.24 -9.09 11.98
CA ALA A 337 -19.56 -8.84 10.71
C ALA A 337 -20.52 -8.51 9.56
N ALA A 338 -21.78 -8.96 9.63
CA ALA A 338 -22.73 -8.85 8.52
C ALA A 338 -22.87 -7.42 7.92
N PRO A 339 -22.96 -6.33 8.71
CA PRO A 339 -23.01 -4.98 8.16
C PRO A 339 -21.72 -4.53 7.46
N VAL A 340 -20.56 -5.01 7.92
CA VAL A 340 -19.24 -4.73 7.32
C VAL A 340 -19.08 -5.49 6.00
N VAL A 341 -19.41 -6.79 6.01
CA VAL A 341 -19.44 -7.64 4.81
C VAL A 341 -20.36 -7.03 3.76
N ALA A 342 -21.53 -6.57 4.16
CA ALA A 342 -22.49 -5.94 3.26
C ALA A 342 -21.95 -4.62 2.67
N ALA A 343 -21.26 -3.79 3.46
CA ALA A 343 -20.61 -2.59 2.96
C ALA A 343 -19.54 -2.91 1.89
N LEU A 344 -18.63 -3.82 2.22
CA LEU A 344 -17.52 -4.21 1.34
C LEU A 344 -18.03 -4.88 0.07
N ALA A 345 -18.99 -5.79 0.18
CA ALA A 345 -19.60 -6.45 -0.97
C ALA A 345 -20.23 -5.43 -1.93
N VAL A 346 -21.01 -4.49 -1.41
CA VAL A 346 -21.60 -3.42 -2.24
C VAL A 346 -20.53 -2.60 -2.94
N ARG A 347 -19.47 -2.19 -2.22
CA ARG A 347 -18.36 -1.41 -2.79
C ARG A 347 -17.61 -2.17 -3.90
N MET A 348 -17.37 -3.47 -3.72
CA MET A 348 -16.71 -4.31 -4.72
C MET A 348 -17.59 -4.56 -5.96
N LEU A 349 -18.90 -4.72 -5.76
CA LEU A 349 -19.85 -4.90 -6.86
C LEU A 349 -19.99 -3.63 -7.70
N VAL A 350 -20.01 -2.42 -7.10
CA VAL A 350 -19.99 -1.16 -7.88
C VAL A 350 -18.64 -0.90 -8.55
N ALA A 351 -17.53 -1.34 -7.95
CA ALA A 351 -16.19 -1.19 -8.52
C ALA A 351 -16.00 -1.97 -9.84
N SER A 352 -16.81 -3.01 -10.05
CA SER A 352 -16.74 -3.93 -11.19
C SER A 352 -17.44 -3.44 -12.47
N ALA A 353 -17.65 -2.13 -12.66
CA ALA A 353 -18.58 -1.54 -13.65
C ALA A 353 -18.38 -1.95 -15.13
N ALA A 354 -17.24 -2.54 -15.50
CA ALA A 354 -16.96 -2.99 -16.87
C ALA A 354 -17.72 -4.28 -17.28
N ALA A 355 -18.22 -5.08 -16.32
CA ALA A 355 -18.99 -6.29 -16.57
C ALA A 355 -19.96 -6.56 -15.41
N THR A 356 -21.06 -7.27 -15.66
CA THR A 356 -21.99 -7.63 -14.58
C THR A 356 -21.28 -8.58 -13.61
N PRO A 357 -21.04 -8.16 -12.35
CA PRO A 357 -20.37 -9.03 -11.40
C PRO A 357 -21.30 -10.16 -10.97
N THR A 358 -20.69 -11.27 -10.54
CA THR A 358 -21.41 -12.41 -9.97
C THR A 358 -21.08 -12.56 -8.49
N LEU A 359 -22.05 -13.01 -7.71
CA LEU A 359 -21.94 -13.21 -6.27
C LEU A 359 -22.10 -14.70 -5.94
N GLU A 360 -21.14 -15.26 -5.21
CA GLU A 360 -21.17 -16.62 -4.66
C GLU A 360 -21.09 -16.52 -3.14
N VAL A 361 -22.01 -17.18 -2.43
CA VAL A 361 -22.12 -17.04 -0.97
C VAL A 361 -22.26 -18.39 -0.29
N VAL A 362 -21.42 -18.60 0.72
CA VAL A 362 -21.59 -19.62 1.75
C VAL A 362 -22.01 -18.90 3.02
N ASP A 363 -23.23 -19.16 3.51
CA ASP A 363 -23.81 -18.55 4.70
C ASP A 363 -24.62 -19.57 5.50
N ILE A 364 -23.92 -20.37 6.30
CA ILE A 364 -24.54 -21.37 7.18
C ILE A 364 -25.22 -20.74 8.41
N SER A 365 -24.76 -19.57 8.84
CA SER A 365 -25.33 -18.86 10.00
C SER A 365 -26.63 -18.13 9.65
N GLY A 366 -26.82 -17.78 8.36
CA GLY A 366 -27.94 -17.01 7.87
C GLY A 366 -27.82 -15.51 8.14
N SER A 367 -26.68 -15.04 8.66
CA SER A 367 -26.48 -13.63 9.03
C SER A 367 -26.45 -12.70 7.82
N LEU A 368 -26.18 -13.22 6.61
CA LEU A 368 -26.07 -12.45 5.37
C LEU A 368 -27.36 -12.41 4.56
N ARG A 369 -28.50 -12.89 5.08
CA ARG A 369 -29.80 -12.82 4.38
C ARG A 369 -30.19 -11.40 3.96
N ALA A 370 -29.96 -10.42 4.83
CA ALA A 370 -30.29 -9.02 4.54
C ALA A 370 -29.48 -8.43 3.36
N LEU A 371 -28.32 -9.01 3.06
CA LEU A 371 -27.50 -8.69 1.89
C LEU A 371 -27.92 -9.50 0.66
N THR A 372 -28.12 -10.81 0.84
CA THR A 372 -28.34 -11.74 -0.28
C THR A 372 -29.74 -11.67 -0.90
N GLU A 373 -30.79 -11.37 -0.11
CA GLU A 373 -32.16 -11.27 -0.63
C GLU A 373 -32.31 -10.13 -1.66
N PRO A 374 -31.85 -8.87 -1.39
CA PRO A 374 -31.89 -7.81 -2.39
C PRO A 374 -30.99 -8.07 -3.60
N LEU A 375 -29.87 -8.76 -3.40
CA LEU A 375 -28.86 -9.05 -4.44
C LEU A 375 -29.08 -10.39 -5.14
N ALA A 376 -30.25 -11.03 -4.99
CA ALA A 376 -30.53 -12.35 -5.54
C ALA A 376 -30.32 -12.45 -7.07
N ALA A 377 -30.47 -11.35 -7.80
CA ALA A 377 -30.24 -11.29 -9.24
C ALA A 377 -28.75 -11.38 -9.65
N LEU A 378 -27.83 -11.10 -8.71
CA LEU A 378 -26.38 -11.20 -8.92
C LEU A 378 -25.82 -12.56 -8.49
N LEU A 379 -26.60 -13.39 -7.79
CA LEU A 379 -26.16 -14.70 -7.34
C LEU A 379 -25.87 -15.62 -8.53
N ALA A 380 -24.64 -16.13 -8.60
CA ALA A 380 -24.25 -17.13 -9.61
C ALA A 380 -24.96 -18.47 -9.37
N ALA A 381 -25.30 -18.77 -8.11
CA ALA A 381 -26.00 -19.97 -7.69
C ALA A 381 -26.71 -19.74 -6.34
N PRO A 382 -27.58 -20.67 -5.89
CA PRO A 382 -28.20 -20.58 -4.57
C PRO A 382 -27.15 -20.51 -3.45
N VAL A 383 -27.43 -19.66 -2.45
CA VAL A 383 -26.61 -19.52 -1.23
C VAL A 383 -26.46 -20.89 -0.56
N VAL A 384 -25.23 -21.26 -0.22
CA VAL A 384 -24.97 -22.49 0.54
C VAL A 384 -25.29 -22.25 2.01
N THR A 385 -26.34 -22.90 2.50
CA THR A 385 -26.81 -22.74 3.90
C THR A 385 -26.63 -24.01 4.74
N ALA A 386 -25.96 -25.04 4.21
CA ALA A 386 -25.71 -26.29 4.92
C ALA A 386 -24.24 -26.71 4.77
N ALA A 387 -23.61 -27.10 5.87
CA ALA A 387 -22.19 -27.50 5.91
C ALA A 387 -21.85 -28.63 4.92
N ALA A 388 -22.78 -29.57 4.70
CA ALA A 388 -22.60 -30.70 3.80
C ALA A 388 -22.39 -30.30 2.32
N ASP A 389 -22.80 -29.10 1.93
CA ASP A 389 -22.72 -28.60 0.56
C ASP A 389 -21.49 -27.70 0.31
N ILE A 390 -20.74 -27.33 1.37
CA ILE A 390 -19.61 -26.40 1.30
C ILE A 390 -18.48 -26.96 0.41
N SER A 391 -18.02 -28.19 0.69
CA SER A 391 -16.86 -28.74 -0.02
C SER A 391 -17.12 -28.94 -1.51
N ALA A 392 -18.35 -29.34 -1.88
CA ALA A 392 -18.74 -29.45 -3.28
C ALA A 392 -18.77 -28.08 -3.98
N ARG A 393 -19.24 -27.03 -3.29
CA ARG A 393 -19.22 -25.66 -3.79
C ARG A 393 -17.79 -25.15 -4.00
N LEU A 394 -16.92 -25.31 -3.00
CA LEU A 394 -15.53 -24.85 -3.08
C LEU A 394 -14.76 -25.59 -4.17
N ALA A 395 -14.98 -26.90 -4.34
CA ALA A 395 -14.39 -27.66 -5.44
C ALA A 395 -14.78 -27.10 -6.81
N ALA A 396 -16.08 -26.83 -7.04
CA ALA A 396 -16.55 -26.25 -8.29
C ALA A 396 -15.99 -24.84 -8.54
N LEU A 397 -15.79 -24.04 -7.48
CA LEU A 397 -15.16 -22.72 -7.58
C LEU A 397 -13.68 -22.84 -7.96
N SER A 398 -12.92 -23.74 -7.33
CA SER A 398 -11.51 -23.98 -7.66
C SER A 398 -11.35 -24.43 -9.11
N ASP A 399 -12.14 -25.43 -9.55
CA ASP A 399 -12.11 -25.91 -10.94
C ASP A 399 -12.44 -24.79 -11.94
N SER A 400 -13.36 -23.89 -11.58
CA SER A 400 -13.71 -22.73 -12.40
C SER A 400 -12.59 -21.70 -12.49
N VAL A 401 -11.81 -21.50 -11.42
CA VAL A 401 -10.65 -20.60 -11.42
C VAL A 401 -9.53 -21.19 -12.28
N ASP A 402 -9.22 -22.48 -12.12
CA ASP A 402 -8.20 -23.18 -12.92
C ASP A 402 -8.52 -23.09 -14.41
N LEU A 403 -9.77 -23.35 -14.78
CA LEU A 403 -10.19 -23.29 -16.18
C LEU A 403 -10.09 -21.87 -16.75
N ALA A 404 -10.43 -20.84 -15.96
CA ALA A 404 -10.32 -19.44 -16.37
C ALA A 404 -8.85 -19.02 -16.52
N GLU A 405 -7.99 -19.49 -15.63
CA GLU A 405 -6.55 -19.21 -15.66
C GLU A 405 -5.90 -19.88 -16.88
N MET A 406 -6.23 -21.15 -17.15
CA MET A 406 -5.79 -21.87 -18.36
C MET A 406 -6.26 -21.14 -19.63
N ALA A 407 -7.50 -20.65 -19.66
CA ALA A 407 -8.03 -19.89 -20.78
C ALA A 407 -7.26 -18.58 -21.00
N ALA A 408 -6.98 -17.82 -19.94
CA ALA A 408 -6.21 -16.58 -19.99
C ALA A 408 -4.78 -16.81 -20.53
N HIS A 409 -4.11 -17.87 -20.07
CA HIS A 409 -2.74 -18.21 -20.52
C HIS A 409 -2.69 -18.67 -21.98
N SER A 410 -3.74 -19.35 -22.46
CA SER A 410 -3.77 -19.89 -23.82
C SER A 410 -3.97 -18.83 -24.93
N ARG A 411 -4.35 -17.59 -24.59
CA ARG A 411 -4.77 -16.52 -25.53
C ARG A 411 -5.91 -16.94 -26.48
N ILE A 412 -6.67 -17.99 -26.14
CA ILE A 412 -7.79 -18.51 -26.94
C ILE A 412 -9.08 -17.72 -26.67
N ALA A 413 -9.17 -16.98 -25.55
CA ALA A 413 -10.33 -16.19 -25.17
C ALA A 413 -10.05 -14.68 -25.24
N ASP A 414 -10.75 -13.97 -26.12
CA ASP A 414 -10.72 -12.50 -26.21
C ASP A 414 -11.53 -11.81 -25.08
N ALA A 415 -12.35 -12.56 -24.34
CA ALA A 415 -13.23 -12.04 -23.28
C ALA A 415 -12.62 -12.28 -21.90
N ARG A 416 -12.40 -11.20 -21.13
CA ARG A 416 -12.09 -11.31 -19.70
C ARG A 416 -13.28 -11.96 -18.97
N PRO A 417 -13.03 -12.90 -18.02
CA PRO A 417 -14.09 -13.45 -17.19
C PRO A 417 -14.81 -12.33 -16.42
N SER A 418 -16.13 -12.48 -16.24
CA SER A 418 -16.91 -11.55 -15.41
C SER A 418 -16.36 -11.54 -13.98
N PRO A 419 -16.21 -10.35 -13.36
CA PRO A 419 -15.79 -10.25 -11.97
C PRO A 419 -16.67 -11.11 -11.05
N ARG A 420 -16.04 -11.83 -10.13
CA ARG A 420 -16.72 -12.72 -9.19
C ARG A 420 -16.34 -12.33 -7.77
N LEU A 421 -17.35 -12.12 -6.93
CA LEU A 421 -17.17 -11.98 -5.49
C LEU A 421 -17.61 -13.27 -4.81
N VAL A 422 -16.71 -13.87 -4.05
CA VAL A 422 -16.99 -15.03 -3.19
C VAL A 422 -17.01 -14.55 -1.74
N ILE A 423 -18.09 -14.87 -1.01
CA ILE A 423 -18.22 -14.59 0.42
C ILE A 423 -18.33 -15.92 1.17
N LEU A 424 -17.38 -16.17 2.06
CA LEU A 424 -17.32 -17.36 2.91
C LEU A 424 -17.60 -16.96 4.35
N ASN A 425 -18.83 -17.15 4.81
CA ASN A 425 -19.23 -16.81 6.17
C ASN A 425 -18.93 -17.94 7.15
N ASP A 426 -18.73 -17.59 8.42
CA ASP A 426 -18.54 -18.51 9.54
C ASP A 426 -17.30 -19.42 9.44
N PHE A 427 -16.28 -19.07 8.64
CA PHE A 427 -15.04 -19.83 8.53
C PHE A 427 -14.22 -19.74 9.84
N PRO A 428 -13.65 -20.85 10.36
CA PRO A 428 -13.59 -22.22 9.81
C PRO A 428 -14.74 -23.14 10.24
N HIS A 429 -15.75 -22.65 10.95
CA HIS A 429 -16.86 -23.45 11.46
C HIS A 429 -17.72 -24.03 10.32
N GLY A 430 -17.92 -25.34 10.33
CA GLY A 430 -18.67 -26.05 9.29
C GLY A 430 -17.89 -26.37 8.01
N TYR A 431 -16.64 -25.89 7.89
CA TYR A 431 -15.75 -26.20 6.78
C TYR A 431 -14.97 -27.49 7.08
N GLY A 432 -14.81 -28.34 6.06
CA GLY A 432 -14.01 -29.56 6.16
C GLY A 432 -12.50 -29.28 6.07
N ALA A 433 -11.69 -30.28 6.44
CA ALA A 433 -10.22 -30.14 6.45
C ALA A 433 -9.60 -29.82 5.08
N GLU A 434 -10.23 -30.25 3.98
CA GLU A 434 -9.77 -29.92 2.61
C GLU A 434 -10.20 -28.53 2.16
N ASP A 435 -11.20 -27.93 2.81
CA ASP A 435 -11.80 -26.67 2.38
C ASP A 435 -10.83 -25.51 2.59
N ALA A 436 -10.08 -25.49 3.69
CA ALA A 436 -9.06 -24.47 3.94
C ALA A 436 -8.01 -24.41 2.80
N ALA A 437 -7.56 -25.56 2.29
CA ALA A 437 -6.64 -25.63 1.16
C ALA A 437 -7.27 -25.10 -0.14
N ARG A 438 -8.56 -25.36 -0.37
CA ARG A 438 -9.29 -24.81 -1.53
C ARG A 438 -9.48 -23.30 -1.41
N ILE A 439 -9.68 -22.79 -0.22
CA ILE A 439 -9.80 -21.34 0.03
C ILE A 439 -8.45 -20.65 -0.19
N VAL A 440 -7.34 -21.25 0.26
CA VAL A 440 -5.98 -20.79 -0.08
C VAL A 440 -5.78 -20.75 -1.60
N HIS A 441 -6.18 -21.81 -2.31
CA HIS A 441 -6.11 -21.85 -3.77
C HIS A 441 -6.91 -20.73 -4.44
N LEU A 442 -8.15 -20.49 -3.98
CA LEU A 442 -8.98 -19.39 -4.48
C LEU A 442 -8.36 -18.02 -4.17
N ALA A 443 -7.71 -17.86 -3.02
CA ALA A 443 -7.05 -16.62 -2.63
C ALA A 443 -5.80 -16.32 -3.48
N ASP A 444 -5.04 -17.35 -3.85
CA ASP A 444 -3.80 -17.22 -4.64
C ASP A 444 -4.07 -17.05 -6.14
N HIS A 445 -4.96 -17.87 -6.70
CA HIS A 445 -5.22 -17.92 -8.15
C HIS A 445 -6.41 -17.06 -8.60
N GLY A 446 -7.37 -16.79 -7.71
CA GLY A 446 -8.60 -16.06 -8.02
C GLY A 446 -8.38 -14.63 -8.56
N PRO A 447 -7.50 -13.81 -7.96
CA PRO A 447 -7.29 -12.42 -8.40
C PRO A 447 -6.91 -12.28 -9.87
N ALA A 448 -6.07 -13.18 -10.39
CA ALA A 448 -5.60 -13.15 -11.78
C ALA A 448 -6.74 -13.29 -12.81
N VAL A 449 -7.86 -13.89 -12.39
CA VAL A 449 -9.07 -14.12 -13.21
C VAL A 449 -10.28 -13.32 -12.71
N GLY A 450 -10.05 -12.28 -11.91
CA GLY A 450 -11.11 -11.37 -11.45
C GLY A 450 -12.02 -11.95 -10.37
N THR A 451 -11.56 -12.96 -9.62
CA THR A 451 -12.25 -13.47 -8.43
C THR A 451 -11.68 -12.82 -7.18
N SER A 452 -12.54 -12.15 -6.40
CA SER A 452 -12.19 -11.58 -5.10
C SER A 452 -12.92 -12.31 -3.98
N LEU A 453 -12.30 -12.37 -2.80
CA LEU A 453 -12.76 -13.20 -1.69
C LEU A 453 -12.92 -12.36 -0.41
N ILE A 454 -14.07 -12.54 0.26
CA ILE A 454 -14.31 -12.12 1.64
C ILE A 454 -14.48 -13.37 2.50
N ILE A 455 -13.69 -13.47 3.57
CA ILE A 455 -13.76 -14.51 4.59
C ILE A 455 -14.29 -13.86 5.87
N VAL A 456 -15.20 -14.51 6.58
CA VAL A 456 -15.74 -14.03 7.86
C VAL A 456 -15.55 -15.11 8.90
N GLY A 457 -15.06 -14.72 10.06
CA GLY A 457 -14.99 -15.58 11.24
C GLY A 457 -13.75 -15.28 12.06
N ASP A 458 -13.20 -16.30 12.71
CA ASP A 458 -12.05 -16.16 13.61
C ASP A 458 -10.87 -17.06 13.21
N ASP A 459 -9.71 -16.73 13.74
CA ASP A 459 -8.44 -17.45 13.55
C ASP A 459 -8.26 -18.61 14.53
N SER A 460 -9.31 -19.01 15.27
CA SER A 460 -9.19 -19.94 16.41
C SER A 460 -8.61 -21.30 16.02
N ALA A 461 -8.73 -21.70 14.76
CA ALA A 461 -8.17 -22.94 14.24
C ALA A 461 -6.74 -22.82 13.66
N ALA A 462 -6.15 -21.62 13.58
CA ALA A 462 -4.86 -21.39 12.93
C ALA A 462 -3.70 -22.19 13.56
N GLU A 463 -3.74 -22.44 14.87
CA GLU A 463 -2.73 -23.29 15.54
C GLU A 463 -2.77 -24.75 15.07
N THR A 464 -3.92 -25.21 14.58
CA THR A 464 -4.20 -26.62 14.27
C THR A 464 -4.41 -26.92 12.79
N ASP A 465 -4.77 -25.92 11.99
CA ASP A 465 -5.03 -26.03 10.56
C ASP A 465 -4.06 -25.13 9.77
N PRO A 466 -3.10 -25.71 9.02
CA PRO A 466 -2.15 -24.95 8.23
C PRO A 466 -2.78 -24.04 7.17
N GLY A 467 -3.94 -24.41 6.61
CA GLY A 467 -4.63 -23.59 5.62
C GLY A 467 -5.21 -22.32 6.25
N VAL A 468 -5.80 -22.45 7.44
CA VAL A 468 -6.28 -21.31 8.25
C VAL A 468 -5.10 -20.38 8.60
N ALA A 469 -3.97 -20.93 9.06
CA ALA A 469 -2.77 -20.14 9.36
C ALA A 469 -2.15 -19.44 8.14
N VAL A 470 -2.24 -20.04 6.95
CA VAL A 470 -1.80 -19.39 5.71
C VAL A 470 -2.71 -18.21 5.39
N LEU A 471 -4.03 -18.41 5.45
CA LEU A 471 -5.01 -17.37 5.18
C LEU A 471 -4.90 -16.22 6.20
N GLU A 472 -4.65 -16.50 7.48
CA GLU A 472 -4.61 -15.49 8.54
C GLU A 472 -3.49 -14.49 8.27
N ARG A 473 -2.33 -14.99 7.82
CA ARG A 473 -1.14 -14.18 7.50
C ARG A 473 -1.23 -13.48 6.14
N PHE A 474 -1.95 -14.07 5.19
CA PHE A 474 -2.03 -13.57 3.81
C PHE A 474 -3.18 -12.56 3.62
N ALA A 475 -4.30 -12.77 4.29
CA ALA A 475 -5.49 -11.95 4.13
C ALA A 475 -5.30 -10.56 4.74
N GLN A 476 -5.93 -9.55 4.11
CA GLN A 476 -6.08 -8.25 4.72
C GLN A 476 -7.13 -8.35 5.83
N GLN A 477 -6.68 -8.22 7.08
CA GLN A 477 -7.54 -8.24 8.25
C GLN A 477 -8.37 -6.96 8.33
N VAL A 478 -9.66 -7.12 8.64
CA VAL A 478 -10.63 -6.03 8.88
C VAL A 478 -11.45 -6.42 10.11
N PRO A 479 -11.59 -5.55 11.12
CA PRO A 479 -12.40 -5.89 12.28
C PRO A 479 -13.89 -5.93 11.91
N SER A 480 -14.67 -6.83 12.48
CA SER A 480 -16.15 -6.72 12.46
C SER A 480 -16.64 -5.64 13.43
N SER A 481 -15.95 -5.51 14.57
CA SER A 481 -16.15 -4.52 15.62
C SER A 481 -14.86 -4.28 16.40
N GLY A 482 -14.88 -3.29 17.28
CA GLY A 482 -13.75 -2.98 18.12
C GLY A 482 -12.62 -2.26 17.39
N VAL A 483 -11.41 -2.43 17.89
CA VAL A 483 -10.22 -1.67 17.48
C VAL A 483 -9.23 -2.65 16.85
N LEU A 484 -9.06 -2.56 15.53
CA LEU A 484 -7.88 -3.10 14.85
C LEU A 484 -6.88 -1.96 14.70
N THR A 485 -5.64 -2.19 15.14
CA THR A 485 -4.56 -1.23 14.92
C THR A 485 -3.86 -1.51 13.60
N VAL A 486 -3.67 -0.47 12.80
CA VAL A 486 -2.91 -0.48 11.54
C VAL A 486 -1.72 0.46 11.71
N SER A 487 -0.53 -0.02 11.36
CA SER A 487 0.67 0.82 11.29
C SER A 487 0.66 1.58 9.97
N ASP A 488 0.94 2.89 9.97
CA ASP A 488 1.25 3.58 8.72
C ASP A 488 2.69 3.28 8.25
N PRO A 489 2.92 3.17 6.94
CA PRO A 489 4.22 2.75 6.38
C PRO A 489 5.29 3.86 6.42
N TRP A 490 4.91 5.12 6.61
CA TRP A 490 5.85 6.25 6.55
C TRP A 490 6.50 6.55 7.90
N THR A 491 5.73 6.43 8.98
CA THR A 491 6.13 6.84 10.32
C THR A 491 6.03 5.71 11.34
N GLY A 492 5.39 4.58 10.98
CA GLY A 492 5.19 3.43 11.85
C GLY A 492 4.19 3.68 12.98
N ASN A 493 3.46 4.80 12.94
CA ASN A 493 2.50 5.10 13.99
C ASN A 493 1.28 4.20 13.91
N GLN A 494 0.67 3.96 15.07
CA GLN A 494 -0.54 3.14 15.16
C GLN A 494 -1.79 3.99 14.93
N TRP A 495 -2.68 3.45 14.11
CA TRP A 495 -3.99 3.98 13.77
C TRP A 495 -5.07 2.98 14.12
N ILE A 496 -6.23 3.44 14.54
CA ILE A 496 -7.40 2.59 14.77
C ILE A 496 -8.24 2.58 13.50
N LEU A 497 -8.38 1.41 12.88
CA LEU A 497 -9.32 1.18 11.78
C LEU A 497 -10.72 0.93 12.34
N THR A 498 -11.65 1.81 11.96
CA THR A 498 -13.09 1.60 12.09
C THR A 498 -13.65 1.24 10.71
N PRO A 499 -14.19 0.03 10.52
CA PRO A 499 -14.64 -0.44 9.22
C PRO A 499 -15.94 0.27 8.82
N ASP A 500 -16.13 0.49 7.53
CA ASP A 500 -17.42 0.97 7.03
C ASP A 500 -18.49 -0.09 7.27
N ARG A 501 -19.70 0.37 7.62
CA ARG A 501 -20.88 -0.48 7.79
C ARG A 501 -21.97 -0.02 6.84
N LEU A 502 -22.70 -0.98 6.26
CA LEU A 502 -23.82 -0.64 5.40
C LEU A 502 -24.84 0.18 6.22
N PRO A 503 -25.41 1.27 5.67
CA PRO A 503 -26.28 2.16 6.43
C PRO A 503 -27.36 1.44 7.24
N ALA A 504 -27.51 1.85 8.50
CA ALA A 504 -28.54 1.34 9.40
C ALA A 504 -29.95 1.81 9.00
N ASP A 505 -30.04 3.01 8.40
CA ASP A 505 -31.29 3.56 7.88
C ASP A 505 -31.83 2.72 6.71
N PRO A 506 -33.08 2.20 6.80
CA PRO A 506 -33.64 1.33 5.76
C PRO A 506 -33.78 1.99 4.39
N LEU A 507 -34.06 3.30 4.33
CA LEU A 507 -34.26 4.00 3.05
C LEU A 507 -32.93 4.24 2.35
N GLN A 508 -31.91 4.69 3.08
CA GLN A 508 -30.56 4.85 2.55
C GLN A 508 -29.98 3.49 2.11
N ARG A 509 -30.19 2.44 2.92
CA ARG A 509 -29.77 1.08 2.57
C ARG A 509 -30.42 0.59 1.28
N ALA A 510 -31.74 0.73 1.15
CA ALA A 510 -32.46 0.36 -0.06
C ALA A 510 -31.92 1.13 -1.27
N SER A 511 -31.73 2.45 -1.14
CA SER A 511 -31.16 3.28 -2.21
C SER A 511 -29.78 2.82 -2.66
N VAL A 512 -28.91 2.42 -1.73
CA VAL A 512 -27.56 1.90 -2.03
C VAL A 512 -27.65 0.56 -2.76
N LEU A 513 -28.50 -0.36 -2.31
CA LEU A 513 -28.65 -1.69 -2.92
C LEU A 513 -29.37 -1.65 -4.28
N ASP A 514 -30.38 -0.79 -4.43
CA ASP A 514 -31.10 -0.60 -5.69
C ASP A 514 -30.16 -0.02 -6.76
N SER A 515 -29.17 0.79 -6.36
CA SER A 515 -28.14 1.33 -7.25
C SER A 515 -27.27 0.25 -7.94
N LEU A 516 -27.20 -0.96 -7.37
CA LEU A 516 -26.50 -2.11 -7.95
C LEU A 516 -27.37 -2.92 -8.92
N THR A 517 -28.68 -2.94 -8.71
CA THR A 517 -29.61 -3.80 -9.47
C THR A 517 -30.41 -3.02 -10.52
N GLY A 518 -30.30 -1.70 -10.54
CA GLY A 518 -31.02 -0.82 -11.46
C GLY A 518 -32.52 -0.76 -11.19
N ARG A 519 -32.95 -1.01 -9.95
CA ARG A 519 -34.35 -1.02 -9.52
C ARG A 519 -34.84 0.33 -8.99
#